data_AF-A0A954HAR6-F1
#
_entry.id   AF-A0A954HAR6-F1
#
_cell.length_a   1.000
_cell.length_b   1.000
_cell.length_c   1.000
_cell.angle_alpha   90.00
_cell.angle_beta   90.00
_cell.angle_gamma   90.00
#
_symmetry.space_group_name_H-M   'P 1'
#
loop_
_entity.id
_entity.type
_entity.pdbx_description
1 polymer ?
#
loop_
_entity_poly.entity_id
_entity_poly.type
_entity_poly.pdbx_seq_one_letter_code
_entity_poly.pdbx_strand_id
1 'polypeptide(L)'
;MGSEILPDEDEDPHKRSWFSLTQVVTHPPGAPPQEEFLPLEKLYEQPTPQTQSDAWTVMSSWLQDTLQRWLEEDSQPGDEQVLNWMLKQGFLENNVNSDEKLSTLVARYREVENKIGFPRTVLSMDERNLEPLNYRLNVRGNVDEEGPEIPRGFLEVFAGQNEVGQSNHSGRLELAHYLGSDRNPQTARVYVNRVWQWVFGTGLVETSSDFGKLGDRPSHPELLDWLTLKFIEEGWSTKKLIRRLVLSQAFRQSGELSSEAKTIDPDNRLRHHYSTRRLEAESIRDSMLLISGQLDPTLYGPPI
;
A
#
# COMPACT_ATOMS: atom_id res chain seq x y z
N MET A 1 -24.48 -0.91 -15.69
CA MET A 1 -24.22 0.53 -15.63
C MET A 1 -22.85 0.70 -14.99
N GLY A 2 -21.88 1.19 -15.74
CA GLY A 2 -20.59 1.57 -15.20
C GLY A 2 -20.40 3.06 -15.49
N SER A 3 -20.33 3.88 -14.45
CA SER A 3 -19.77 5.22 -14.53
C SER A 3 -18.33 5.11 -14.06
N GLU A 4 -17.40 5.58 -14.89
CA GLU A 4 -16.00 5.73 -14.51
C GLU A 4 -15.79 7.23 -14.28
N ILE A 5 -15.63 7.60 -13.01
CA ILE A 5 -15.30 8.97 -12.63
C ILE A 5 -13.80 9.12 -12.89
N LEU A 6 -13.43 9.96 -13.85
CA LEU A 6 -12.04 10.30 -14.07
C LEU A 6 -11.64 11.33 -13.01
N PRO A 7 -10.45 11.22 -12.40
CA PRO A 7 -9.98 12.19 -11.41
C PRO A 7 -9.93 13.60 -12.03
N ASP A 8 -10.37 14.60 -11.27
CA ASP A 8 -10.38 16.03 -11.66
C ASP A 8 -8.97 16.68 -11.61
N GLU A 9 -7.93 15.86 -11.48
CA GLU A 9 -6.53 16.28 -11.34
C GLU A 9 -5.79 16.12 -12.68
N ASP A 10 -6.13 16.96 -13.65
CA ASP A 10 -5.43 17.03 -14.93
C ASP A 10 -4.62 18.34 -15.01
N GLU A 11 -3.47 18.34 -14.32
CA GLU A 11 -2.54 19.48 -14.19
C GLU A 11 -1.49 19.55 -15.32
N ASP A 12 -1.74 19.00 -16.53
CA ASP A 12 -0.76 19.08 -17.63
C ASP A 12 -0.60 20.54 -18.15
N PRO A 13 0.59 21.17 -17.95
CA PRO A 13 0.82 22.56 -18.36
C PRO A 13 0.96 22.74 -19.88
N HIS A 14 0.87 21.68 -20.68
CA HIS A 14 1.06 21.71 -22.14
C HIS A 14 -0.23 21.54 -22.96
N LYS A 15 -1.42 21.61 -22.36
CA LYS A 15 -2.69 21.41 -23.06
C LYS A 15 -2.96 22.44 -24.17
N ARG A 16 -3.38 21.93 -25.34
CA ARG A 16 -3.88 22.69 -26.50
C ARG A 16 -5.41 22.80 -26.58
N SER A 17 -6.13 22.21 -25.63
CA SER A 17 -7.59 22.17 -25.55
C SER A 17 -8.05 22.65 -24.18
N TRP A 18 -9.03 23.56 -24.15
CA TRP A 18 -9.61 24.16 -22.93
C TRP A 18 -10.79 23.36 -22.37
N PHE A 19 -11.13 22.22 -22.96
CA PHE A 19 -12.20 21.34 -22.47
C PHE A 19 -11.59 20.12 -21.80
N SER A 20 -11.95 19.89 -20.53
CA SER A 20 -11.73 18.64 -19.80
C SER A 20 -12.98 17.78 -19.86
N LEU A 21 -12.78 16.45 -19.87
CA LEU A 21 -13.85 15.47 -19.92
C LEU A 21 -13.85 14.77 -18.56
N THR A 22 -14.72 15.23 -17.66
CA THR A 22 -14.74 14.82 -16.23
C THR A 22 -15.46 13.49 -16.01
N GLN A 23 -16.39 13.11 -16.89
CA GLN A 23 -17.14 11.87 -16.76
C GLN A 23 -17.59 11.35 -18.13
N VAL A 24 -17.52 10.03 -18.32
CA VAL A 24 -18.11 9.34 -19.46
C VAL A 24 -19.24 8.45 -18.96
N VAL A 25 -20.47 8.73 -19.41
CA VAL A 25 -21.65 7.95 -19.03
C VAL A 25 -22.07 7.07 -20.20
N THR A 26 -22.10 5.76 -19.98
CA THR A 26 -22.56 4.79 -20.98
C THR A 26 -24.00 4.38 -20.70
N HIS A 27 -24.85 4.40 -21.73
CA HIS A 27 -26.24 3.94 -21.65
C HIS A 27 -26.57 2.93 -22.77
N PRO A 28 -27.59 2.08 -22.61
CA PRO A 28 -27.99 1.12 -23.64
C PRO A 28 -28.36 1.80 -24.97
N PRO A 29 -28.10 1.17 -26.13
CA PRO A 29 -28.47 1.73 -27.43
C PRO A 29 -29.98 1.95 -27.54
N GLY A 30 -30.40 3.15 -27.95
CA GLY A 30 -31.81 3.49 -28.21
C GLY A 30 -32.58 4.08 -27.03
N ALA A 31 -31.98 4.20 -25.85
CA ALA A 31 -32.52 5.02 -24.76
C ALA A 31 -31.81 6.39 -24.75
N PRO A 32 -32.50 7.51 -24.41
CA PRO A 32 -31.80 8.75 -24.10
C PRO A 32 -30.88 8.55 -22.88
N PRO A 33 -29.76 9.29 -22.78
CA PRO A 33 -28.95 9.30 -21.57
C PRO A 33 -29.83 9.62 -20.35
N GLN A 34 -29.62 8.90 -19.24
CA GLN A 34 -30.33 9.20 -17.99
C GLN A 34 -29.92 10.60 -17.53
N GLU A 35 -30.89 11.46 -17.23
CA GLU A 35 -30.62 12.80 -16.69
C GLU A 35 -30.02 12.67 -15.28
N GLU A 36 -28.79 13.16 -15.09
CA GLU A 36 -28.11 13.13 -13.78
C GLU A 36 -28.60 14.22 -12.82
N PHE A 37 -29.32 15.23 -13.33
CA PHE A 37 -29.80 16.39 -12.55
C PHE A 37 -31.22 16.23 -11.97
N LEU A 38 -31.80 15.02 -12.02
CA LEU A 38 -33.10 14.69 -11.44
C LEU A 38 -33.31 15.18 -10.00
N PRO A 39 -32.31 15.17 -9.08
CA PRO A 39 -32.56 15.65 -7.72
C PRO A 39 -32.90 17.15 -7.66
N LEU A 40 -32.30 17.98 -8.52
CA LEU A 40 -32.43 19.44 -8.47
C LEU A 40 -33.54 19.98 -9.36
N GLU A 41 -34.09 19.17 -10.27
CA GLU A 41 -35.11 19.60 -11.24
C GLU A 41 -36.31 20.29 -10.55
N LYS A 42 -36.82 19.68 -9.47
CA LYS A 42 -37.94 20.21 -8.69
C LYS A 42 -37.65 21.54 -7.99
N LEU A 43 -36.37 21.87 -7.77
CA LEU A 43 -35.97 23.18 -7.23
C LEU A 43 -36.18 24.29 -8.27
N TYR A 44 -36.05 23.96 -9.56
CA TYR A 44 -36.18 24.90 -10.68
C TYR A 44 -37.61 25.00 -11.24
N GLU A 45 -38.51 24.11 -10.84
CA GLU A 45 -39.95 24.20 -11.16
C GLU A 45 -40.66 25.32 -10.39
N GLN A 46 -40.08 25.78 -9.28
CA GLN A 46 -40.62 26.85 -8.45
C GLN A 46 -40.30 28.25 -9.00
N PRO A 47 -41.16 29.25 -8.78
CA PRO A 47 -40.90 30.62 -9.21
C PRO A 47 -39.59 31.15 -8.59
N THR A 48 -38.82 31.91 -9.40
CA THR A 48 -37.52 32.42 -8.99
C THR A 48 -37.65 33.31 -7.74
N PRO A 49 -37.02 32.92 -6.60
CA PRO A 49 -37.11 33.67 -5.36
C PRO A 49 -36.50 35.07 -5.54
N GLN A 50 -37.22 36.09 -5.05
CA GLN A 50 -36.80 37.49 -5.19
C GLN A 50 -35.99 37.97 -3.98
N THR A 51 -36.09 37.28 -2.85
CA THR A 51 -35.35 37.58 -1.63
C THR A 51 -34.61 36.35 -1.11
N GLN A 52 -33.59 36.59 -0.27
CA GLN A 52 -32.82 35.52 0.37
C GLN A 52 -33.70 34.62 1.26
N SER A 53 -34.71 35.19 1.92
CA SER A 53 -35.66 34.43 2.75
C SER A 53 -36.52 33.48 1.92
N ASP A 54 -36.94 33.92 0.73
CA ASP A 54 -37.72 33.08 -0.18
C ASP A 54 -36.85 31.91 -0.68
N ALA A 55 -35.59 32.17 -1.04
CA ALA A 55 -34.66 31.13 -1.47
C ALA A 55 -34.42 30.07 -0.39
N TRP A 56 -34.25 30.49 0.87
CA TRP A 56 -34.13 29.55 1.99
C TRP A 56 -35.38 28.69 2.18
N THR A 57 -36.56 29.28 2.01
CA THR A 57 -37.83 28.57 2.14
C THR A 57 -37.95 27.48 1.08
N VAL A 58 -37.66 27.81 -0.18
CA VAL A 58 -37.69 26.87 -1.32
C VAL A 58 -36.66 25.73 -1.14
N MET A 59 -35.43 26.04 -0.72
CA MET A 59 -34.43 25.01 -0.44
C MET A 59 -34.84 24.10 0.72
N SER A 60 -35.38 24.68 1.80
CA SER A 60 -35.81 23.92 2.97
C SER A 60 -36.98 22.98 2.66
N SER A 61 -37.96 23.44 1.85
CA SER A 61 -39.09 22.60 1.45
C SER A 61 -38.61 21.44 0.57
N TRP A 62 -37.71 21.70 -0.38
CA TRP A 62 -37.16 20.66 -1.25
C TRP A 62 -36.42 19.57 -0.46
N LEU A 63 -35.61 19.93 0.54
CA LEU A 63 -34.95 18.96 1.43
C LEU A 63 -35.96 18.18 2.28
N GLN A 64 -36.98 18.86 2.83
CA GLN A 64 -38.05 18.22 3.61
C GLN A 64 -38.88 17.25 2.77
N ASP A 65 -39.25 17.63 1.54
CA ASP A 65 -40.01 16.79 0.63
C ASP A 65 -39.22 15.53 0.25
N THR A 66 -37.90 15.66 0.11
CA THR A 66 -37.00 14.52 -0.16
C THR A 66 -36.96 13.54 1.02
N LEU A 67 -36.89 14.07 2.24
CA LEU A 67 -36.96 13.26 3.46
C LEU A 67 -38.33 12.58 3.61
N GLN A 68 -39.41 13.30 3.31
CA GLN A 68 -40.77 12.77 3.40
C GLN A 68 -41.00 11.61 2.42
N ARG A 69 -40.57 11.77 1.16
CA ARG A 69 -40.64 10.69 0.16
C ARG A 69 -39.87 9.45 0.59
N TRP A 70 -38.70 9.63 1.19
CA TRP A 70 -37.92 8.53 1.74
C TRP A 70 -38.64 7.81 2.88
N LEU A 71 -39.26 8.56 3.80
CA LEU A 71 -40.04 8.00 4.91
C LEU A 71 -41.32 7.28 4.46
N GLU A 72 -41.92 7.71 3.35
CA GLU A 72 -43.13 7.12 2.76
C GLU A 72 -42.84 5.93 1.83
N GLU A 73 -41.57 5.52 1.70
CA GLU A 73 -41.11 4.48 0.76
C GLU A 73 -41.39 4.80 -0.73
N ASP A 74 -41.61 6.08 -1.07
CA ASP A 74 -41.86 6.59 -2.44
C ASP A 74 -40.65 7.37 -2.97
N SER A 75 -39.46 6.77 -2.84
CA SER A 75 -38.19 7.40 -3.22
C SER A 75 -38.07 7.56 -4.73
N GLN A 76 -37.70 8.76 -5.17
CA GLN A 76 -37.48 9.08 -6.58
C GLN A 76 -35.99 8.96 -6.94
N PRO A 77 -35.67 8.78 -8.23
CA PRO A 77 -34.28 8.81 -8.69
C PRO A 77 -33.59 10.10 -8.26
N GLY A 78 -32.47 9.98 -7.53
CA GLY A 78 -31.71 11.14 -7.03
C GLY A 78 -31.92 11.48 -5.55
N ASP A 79 -33.02 11.04 -4.93
CA ASP A 79 -33.29 11.30 -3.50
C ASP A 79 -32.17 10.72 -2.61
N GLU A 80 -31.63 9.54 -2.97
CA GLU A 80 -30.49 8.91 -2.27
C GLU A 80 -29.24 9.81 -2.23
N GLN A 81 -28.94 10.50 -3.33
CA GLN A 81 -27.76 11.39 -3.40
C GLN A 81 -27.92 12.59 -2.48
N VAL A 82 -29.13 13.16 -2.42
CA VAL A 82 -29.46 14.29 -1.54
C VAL A 82 -29.39 13.87 -0.07
N LEU A 83 -29.94 12.71 0.28
CA LEU A 83 -29.88 12.16 1.64
C LEU A 83 -28.43 11.86 2.08
N ASN A 84 -27.62 11.26 1.19
CA ASN A 84 -26.20 11.03 1.44
C ASN A 84 -25.43 12.35 1.63
N TRP A 85 -25.74 13.37 0.82
CA TRP A 85 -25.17 14.70 0.99
C TRP A 85 -25.60 15.32 2.33
N MET A 86 -26.88 15.21 2.72
CA MET A 86 -27.38 15.72 4.01
C MET A 86 -26.69 15.03 5.20
N LEU A 87 -26.46 13.71 5.12
CA LEU A 87 -25.68 12.96 6.11
C LEU A 87 -24.23 13.46 6.19
N LYS A 88 -23.59 13.68 5.04
CA LYS A 88 -22.21 14.16 4.96
C LYS A 88 -22.04 15.58 5.53
N GLN A 89 -23.04 16.45 5.32
CA GLN A 89 -23.05 17.82 5.86
C GLN A 89 -23.57 17.91 7.31
N GLY A 90 -24.03 16.81 7.89
CA GLY A 90 -24.55 16.78 9.26
C GLY A 90 -25.96 17.35 9.43
N PHE A 91 -26.74 17.48 8.35
CA PHE A 91 -28.18 17.81 8.43
C PHE A 91 -29.02 16.64 8.93
N LEU A 92 -28.54 15.41 8.73
CA LEU A 92 -29.14 14.19 9.24
C LEU A 92 -28.22 13.56 10.28
N GLU A 93 -28.79 13.15 11.40
CA GLU A 93 -28.07 12.43 12.43
C GLU A 93 -27.84 10.98 11.99
N ASN A 94 -26.60 10.51 12.07
CA ASN A 94 -26.24 9.11 11.86
C ASN A 94 -25.98 8.43 13.21
N ASN A 95 -26.91 8.60 14.16
CA ASN A 95 -26.80 8.04 15.51
C ASN A 95 -27.73 6.83 15.67
N VAL A 96 -27.14 5.70 16.02
CA VAL A 96 -27.87 4.45 16.23
C VAL A 96 -28.60 4.39 17.59
N ASN A 97 -28.53 5.48 18.37
CA ASN A 97 -29.01 5.54 19.75
C ASN A 97 -30.53 5.71 19.88
N SER A 98 -31.24 5.93 18.77
CA SER A 98 -32.68 6.18 18.76
C SER A 98 -33.54 4.90 18.79
N ASP A 99 -32.99 3.75 18.38
CA ASP A 99 -33.71 2.47 18.35
C ASP A 99 -32.82 1.31 18.85
N GLU A 100 -33.29 0.62 19.91
CA GLU A 100 -32.61 -0.51 20.54
C GLU A 100 -32.37 -1.67 19.55
N LYS A 101 -33.30 -1.92 18.63
CA LYS A 101 -33.18 -2.98 17.63
C LYS A 101 -32.14 -2.62 16.57
N LEU A 102 -32.12 -1.36 16.11
CA LEU A 102 -31.14 -0.88 15.14
C LEU A 102 -29.72 -0.89 15.74
N SER A 103 -29.57 -0.45 16.99
CA SER A 103 -28.29 -0.47 17.71
C SER A 103 -27.70 -1.88 17.79
N THR A 104 -28.55 -2.87 18.08
CA THR A 104 -28.17 -4.28 18.16
C THR A 104 -27.72 -4.82 16.80
N LEU A 105 -28.43 -4.47 15.73
CA LEU A 105 -28.09 -4.89 14.37
C LEU A 105 -26.77 -4.27 13.88
N VAL A 106 -26.56 -2.98 14.13
CA VAL A 106 -25.31 -2.30 13.76
C VAL A 106 -24.13 -2.85 14.56
N ALA A 107 -24.30 -3.07 15.86
CA ALA A 107 -23.26 -3.69 16.69
C ALA A 107 -22.87 -5.08 16.17
N ARG A 108 -23.86 -5.91 15.81
CA ARG A 108 -23.63 -7.23 15.22
C ARG A 108 -22.94 -7.14 13.86
N TYR A 109 -23.34 -6.20 13.00
CA TYR A 109 -22.68 -5.94 11.72
C TYR A 109 -21.20 -5.60 11.92
N ARG A 110 -20.88 -4.67 12.82
CA ARG A 110 -19.49 -4.28 13.14
C ARG A 110 -18.69 -5.43 13.74
N GLU A 111 -19.29 -6.27 14.56
CA GLU A 111 -18.63 -7.47 15.09
C GLU A 111 -18.28 -8.46 13.98
N VAL A 112 -19.19 -8.69 13.03
CA VAL A 112 -18.96 -9.56 11.87
C VAL A 112 -17.92 -8.95 10.93
N GLU A 113 -18.02 -7.67 10.63
CA GLU A 113 -17.06 -6.91 9.81
C GLU A 113 -15.64 -7.04 10.38
N ASN A 114 -15.47 -6.85 11.69
CA ASN A 114 -14.16 -6.99 12.36
C ASN A 114 -13.61 -8.43 12.33
N LYS A 115 -14.46 -9.44 12.17
CA LYS A 115 -14.04 -10.85 12.01
C LYS A 115 -13.66 -11.17 10.58
N ILE A 116 -14.16 -10.41 9.60
CA ILE A 116 -13.77 -10.53 8.21
C ILE A 116 -12.41 -9.83 8.08
N GLY A 117 -11.34 -10.61 8.01
CA GLY A 117 -10.03 -10.04 7.70
C GLY A 117 -10.11 -9.29 6.37
N PHE A 118 -9.66 -8.03 6.34
CA PHE A 118 -9.53 -7.29 5.10
C PHE A 118 -8.77 -8.15 4.10
N PRO A 119 -9.35 -8.48 2.93
CA PRO A 119 -8.65 -9.28 1.94
C PRO A 119 -7.42 -8.50 1.52
N ARG A 120 -6.24 -8.99 1.91
CA ARG A 120 -4.98 -8.50 1.35
C ARG A 120 -4.87 -9.06 -0.05
N THR A 121 -5.34 -8.30 -1.02
CA THR A 121 -5.10 -8.60 -2.42
C THR A 121 -3.67 -8.21 -2.74
N VAL A 122 -2.93 -9.14 -3.32
CA VAL A 122 -1.61 -8.88 -3.91
C VAL A 122 -1.73 -9.21 -5.39
N LEU A 123 -1.10 -8.41 -6.24
CA LEU A 123 -0.95 -8.77 -7.64
C LEU A 123 -0.11 -10.04 -7.69
N SER A 124 -0.71 -11.17 -8.06
CA SER A 124 -0.01 -12.40 -8.33
C SER A 124 -0.13 -12.74 -9.80
N MET A 125 0.85 -13.51 -10.30
CA MET A 125 0.62 -14.26 -11.53
C MET A 125 -0.56 -15.20 -11.27
N ASP A 126 -1.49 -15.24 -12.21
CA ASP A 126 -2.63 -16.14 -12.15
C ASP A 126 -2.15 -17.58 -12.42
N GLU A 127 -2.23 -18.43 -11.41
CA GLU A 127 -1.84 -19.85 -11.48
C GLU A 127 -3.06 -20.78 -11.61
N ARG A 128 -4.22 -20.27 -12.06
CA ARG A 128 -5.45 -21.04 -12.25
C ARG A 128 -5.17 -22.41 -12.91
N ASN A 129 -5.21 -23.46 -12.09
CA ASN A 129 -5.12 -24.88 -12.45
C ASN A 129 -4.06 -25.22 -13.52
N LEU A 130 -2.84 -24.71 -13.37
CA LEU A 130 -1.74 -25.21 -14.19
C LEU A 130 -1.29 -26.56 -13.65
N GLU A 131 -1.58 -27.60 -14.44
CA GLU A 131 -0.92 -28.90 -14.35
C GLU A 131 0.60 -28.71 -14.21
N PRO A 132 1.28 -29.57 -13.45
CA PRO A 132 2.72 -29.70 -13.47
C PRO A 132 3.37 -29.61 -14.86
N LEU A 133 4.00 -28.49 -15.20
CA LEU A 133 4.71 -28.35 -16.47
C LEU A 133 6.22 -28.41 -16.28
N ASN A 134 6.86 -29.44 -16.84
CA ASN A 134 8.30 -29.47 -17.02
C ASN A 134 8.71 -28.50 -18.14
N TYR A 135 9.96 -28.03 -18.10
CA TYR A 135 10.49 -27.12 -19.12
C TYR A 135 11.53 -27.84 -19.97
N ARG A 136 11.54 -27.56 -21.28
CA ARG A 136 12.58 -28.10 -22.17
C ARG A 136 13.80 -27.21 -22.15
N LEU A 137 14.99 -27.80 -22.14
CA LEU A 137 16.23 -27.03 -22.13
C LEU A 137 16.38 -26.24 -23.42
N ASN A 138 16.38 -24.91 -23.36
CA ASN A 138 16.71 -24.06 -24.52
C ASN A 138 18.19 -24.21 -24.85
N VAL A 139 18.52 -24.89 -25.94
CA VAL A 139 19.91 -25.17 -26.31
C VAL A 139 20.61 -23.84 -26.61
N ARG A 140 21.68 -23.55 -25.87
CA ARG A 140 22.42 -22.27 -25.94
C ARG A 140 21.55 -21.03 -25.69
N GLY A 141 20.41 -21.20 -25.01
CA GLY A 141 19.46 -20.11 -24.74
C GLY A 141 18.54 -19.76 -25.92
N ASN A 142 18.56 -20.52 -27.01
CA ASN A 142 17.62 -20.34 -28.12
C ASN A 142 16.27 -20.99 -27.78
N VAL A 143 15.20 -20.19 -27.77
CA VAL A 143 13.83 -20.63 -27.45
C VAL A 143 13.22 -21.54 -28.53
N ASP A 144 13.73 -21.48 -29.76
CA ASP A 144 13.25 -22.29 -30.87
C ASP A 144 13.97 -23.65 -30.96
N GLU A 145 15.10 -23.81 -30.26
CA GLU A 145 15.87 -25.05 -30.20
C GLU A 145 15.63 -25.76 -28.87
N GLU A 146 14.55 -26.52 -28.81
CA GLU A 146 14.21 -27.34 -27.65
C GLU A 146 15.14 -28.55 -27.50
N GLY A 147 15.81 -28.63 -26.36
CA GLY A 147 16.59 -29.77 -25.90
C GLY A 147 15.75 -30.77 -25.09
N PRO A 148 16.40 -31.62 -24.27
CA PRO A 148 15.70 -32.58 -23.44
C PRO A 148 14.78 -31.89 -22.43
N GLU A 149 13.70 -32.60 -22.08
CA GLU A 149 12.79 -32.18 -21.01
C GLU A 149 13.52 -32.21 -19.65
N ILE A 150 13.47 -31.10 -18.94
CA ILE A 150 14.06 -30.96 -17.60
C ILE A 150 12.94 -31.07 -16.58
N PRO A 151 12.95 -32.13 -15.74
CA PRO A 151 11.95 -32.26 -14.70
C PRO A 151 12.08 -31.10 -13.74
N ARG A 152 10.94 -30.66 -13.20
CA ARG A 152 10.95 -29.63 -12.16
C ARG A 152 11.75 -30.11 -10.96
N GLY A 153 12.52 -29.20 -10.42
CA GLY A 153 13.44 -29.49 -9.34
C GLY A 153 13.65 -28.29 -8.45
N PHE A 154 14.40 -28.53 -7.39
CA PHE A 154 14.94 -27.49 -6.55
C PHE A 154 16.46 -27.46 -6.69
N LEU A 155 17.08 -26.31 -6.38
CA LEU A 155 18.53 -26.22 -6.33
C LEU A 155 19.05 -27.10 -5.18
N GLU A 156 19.65 -28.23 -5.52
CA GLU A 156 20.16 -29.25 -4.57
C GLU A 156 21.14 -28.66 -3.55
N VAL A 157 21.86 -27.59 -3.92
CA VAL A 157 22.79 -26.86 -3.04
C VAL A 157 22.08 -26.22 -1.84
N PHE A 158 20.80 -25.85 -1.98
CA PHE A 158 20.05 -25.09 -0.99
C PHE A 158 19.07 -25.96 -0.21
N ALA A 159 18.42 -26.94 -0.85
CA ALA A 159 17.57 -27.90 -0.15
C ALA A 159 17.95 -29.32 -0.55
N GLY A 160 18.28 -30.15 0.44
CA GLY A 160 18.42 -31.60 0.25
C GLY A 160 17.09 -32.32 -0.05
N GLN A 161 15.96 -31.59 -0.16
CA GLN A 161 14.62 -32.13 -0.43
C GLN A 161 13.98 -31.37 -1.59
N ASN A 162 13.53 -32.11 -2.61
CA ASN A 162 12.89 -31.57 -3.82
C ASN A 162 11.37 -31.40 -3.62
N GLU A 163 10.94 -30.65 -2.61
CA GLU A 163 9.51 -30.39 -2.36
C GLU A 163 8.83 -29.72 -3.57
N VAL A 164 9.56 -28.83 -4.26
CA VAL A 164 9.11 -28.16 -5.50
C VAL A 164 8.81 -29.16 -6.62
N GLY A 165 9.69 -30.15 -6.85
CA GLY A 165 9.48 -31.17 -7.88
C GLY A 165 8.39 -32.19 -7.54
N GLN A 166 8.04 -32.32 -6.25
CA GLN A 166 6.98 -33.21 -5.76
C GLN A 166 5.60 -32.52 -5.67
N SER A 167 5.52 -31.21 -5.95
CA SER A 167 4.27 -30.46 -5.90
C SER A 167 3.28 -30.90 -6.99
N ASN A 168 2.02 -31.06 -6.61
CA ASN A 168 0.90 -31.26 -7.52
C ASN A 168 0.49 -29.97 -8.27
N HIS A 169 1.09 -28.83 -7.93
CA HIS A 169 0.90 -27.53 -8.57
C HIS A 169 2.20 -27.06 -9.21
N SER A 170 2.34 -25.77 -9.51
CA SER A 170 3.53 -25.17 -10.15
C SER A 170 4.85 -25.39 -9.40
N GLY A 171 4.82 -25.65 -8.09
CA GLY A 171 6.00 -25.72 -7.22
C GLY A 171 6.44 -24.34 -6.66
N ARG A 172 5.80 -23.25 -7.07
CA ARG A 172 6.18 -21.88 -6.65
C ARG A 172 5.80 -21.58 -5.21
N LEU A 173 4.72 -22.17 -4.70
CA LEU A 173 4.32 -22.02 -3.30
C LEU A 173 5.36 -22.67 -2.37
N GLU A 174 5.83 -23.86 -2.72
CA GLU A 174 6.88 -24.59 -2.01
C GLU A 174 8.21 -23.82 -2.06
N LEU A 175 8.56 -23.26 -3.22
CA LEU A 175 9.70 -22.34 -3.35
C LEU A 175 9.53 -21.11 -2.45
N ALA A 176 8.35 -20.48 -2.42
CA ALA A 176 8.09 -19.30 -1.60
C ALA A 176 8.19 -19.62 -0.10
N HIS A 177 7.63 -20.75 0.33
CA HIS A 177 7.76 -21.25 1.70
C HIS A 177 9.23 -21.51 2.06
N TYR A 178 9.99 -22.14 1.17
CA TYR A 178 11.42 -22.34 1.39
C TYR A 178 12.19 -21.01 1.49
N LEU A 179 11.96 -20.07 0.57
CA LEU A 179 12.63 -18.77 0.55
C LEU A 179 12.37 -17.96 1.83
N GLY A 180 11.16 -18.03 2.38
CA GLY A 180 10.79 -17.40 3.65
C GLY A 180 11.01 -18.27 4.89
N SER A 181 11.62 -19.45 4.76
CA SER A 181 11.84 -20.35 5.89
C SER A 181 13.15 -20.05 6.62
N ASP A 182 13.18 -20.39 7.90
CA ASP A 182 14.40 -20.33 8.73
C ASP A 182 15.49 -21.32 8.27
N ARG A 183 15.13 -22.27 7.37
CA ARG A 183 16.08 -23.20 6.74
C ARG A 183 16.92 -22.53 5.65
N ASN A 184 16.48 -21.38 5.13
CA ASN A 184 17.23 -20.58 4.17
C ASN A 184 17.79 -19.31 4.85
N PRO A 185 19.01 -19.36 5.41
CA PRO A 185 19.58 -18.20 6.08
C PRO A 185 19.91 -17.06 5.11
N GLN A 186 20.03 -17.32 3.81
CA GLN A 186 20.44 -16.29 2.85
C GLN A 186 19.41 -15.18 2.71
N THR A 187 18.11 -15.52 2.70
CA THR A 187 17.05 -14.51 2.62
C THR A 187 17.11 -13.54 3.80
N ALA A 188 17.30 -14.07 5.01
CA ALA A 188 17.46 -13.28 6.21
C ALA A 188 18.75 -12.42 6.17
N ARG A 189 19.89 -12.99 5.74
CA ARG A 189 21.17 -12.25 5.62
C ARG A 189 21.07 -11.07 4.65
N VAL A 190 20.49 -11.31 3.48
CA VAL A 190 20.28 -10.28 2.45
C VAL A 190 19.36 -9.18 3.00
N TYR A 191 18.26 -9.56 3.64
CA TYR A 191 17.31 -8.61 4.21
C TYR A 191 17.93 -7.76 5.32
N VAL A 192 18.65 -8.38 6.26
CA VAL A 192 19.36 -7.69 7.34
C VAL A 192 20.40 -6.71 6.78
N ASN A 193 21.17 -7.12 5.77
CA ASN A 193 22.14 -6.22 5.13
C ASN A 193 21.46 -5.03 4.46
N ARG A 194 20.29 -5.22 3.85
CA ARG A 194 19.53 -4.15 3.22
C ARG A 194 18.99 -3.18 4.26
N VAL A 195 18.41 -3.68 5.37
CA VAL A 195 17.97 -2.82 6.48
C VAL A 195 19.15 -2.07 7.10
N TRP A 196 20.30 -2.73 7.27
CA TRP A 196 21.53 -2.08 7.69
C TRP A 196 21.93 -0.94 6.74
N GLN A 197 21.94 -1.20 5.44
CA GLN A 197 22.23 -0.19 4.42
C GLN A 197 21.26 1.00 4.50
N TRP A 198 19.97 0.78 4.70
CA TRP A 198 19.00 1.86 4.88
C TRP A 198 19.30 2.73 6.12
N VAL A 199 19.76 2.13 7.21
CA VAL A 199 20.04 2.85 8.47
C VAL A 199 21.41 3.56 8.44
N PHE A 200 22.41 2.95 7.80
CA PHE A 200 23.82 3.39 7.85
C PHE A 200 24.39 3.83 6.49
N GLY A 201 23.56 3.94 5.44
CA GLY A 201 23.92 4.34 4.07
C GLY A 201 24.55 3.23 3.22
N THR A 202 25.54 2.52 3.77
CA THR A 202 26.25 1.42 3.09
C THR A 202 25.92 0.08 3.76
N GLY A 203 25.84 -1.02 3.01
CA GLY A 203 25.66 -2.36 3.59
C GLY A 203 26.89 -2.82 4.38
N LEU A 204 26.72 -3.91 5.15
CA LEU A 204 27.87 -4.68 5.66
C LEU A 204 28.55 -5.44 4.50
N VAL A 205 27.74 -5.93 3.57
CA VAL A 205 28.13 -6.32 2.20
C VAL A 205 27.68 -5.18 1.29
N GLU A 206 28.62 -4.58 0.57
CA GLU A 206 28.36 -3.42 -0.28
C GLU A 206 27.49 -3.80 -1.50
N THR A 207 27.77 -4.94 -2.13
CA THR A 207 26.93 -5.55 -3.16
C THR A 207 25.66 -6.17 -2.58
N SER A 208 24.69 -5.35 -2.18
CA SER A 208 23.44 -5.80 -1.53
C SER A 208 22.66 -6.87 -2.31
N SER A 209 22.87 -6.97 -3.62
CA SER A 209 22.19 -7.90 -4.53
C SER A 209 23.02 -9.12 -4.91
N ASP A 210 24.30 -9.19 -4.51
CA ASP A 210 25.19 -10.31 -4.81
C ASP A 210 25.93 -10.74 -3.54
N PHE A 211 25.50 -11.87 -2.97
CA PHE A 211 26.11 -12.55 -1.83
C PHE A 211 26.92 -13.79 -2.28
N GLY A 212 27.10 -13.97 -3.58
CA GLY A 212 27.86 -15.06 -4.18
C GLY A 212 29.35 -14.80 -4.22
N LYS A 213 30.09 -15.63 -4.96
CA LYS A 213 31.55 -15.50 -5.11
C LYS A 213 31.99 -14.22 -5.84
N LEU A 214 31.09 -13.62 -6.63
CA LEU A 214 31.32 -12.38 -7.37
C LEU A 214 30.97 -11.14 -6.54
N GLY A 215 30.22 -11.31 -5.45
CA GLY A 215 29.90 -10.25 -4.51
C GLY A 215 31.03 -9.93 -3.55
N ASP A 216 30.90 -8.78 -2.89
CA ASP A 216 31.84 -8.34 -1.87
C ASP A 216 31.77 -9.20 -0.60
N ARG A 217 32.91 -9.32 0.07
CA ARG A 217 32.95 -9.93 1.40
C ARG A 217 32.32 -8.98 2.42
N PRO A 218 31.60 -9.49 3.43
CA PRO A 218 31.11 -8.66 4.53
C PRO A 218 32.27 -8.00 5.25
N SER A 219 32.13 -6.70 5.56
CA SER A 219 33.06 -5.96 6.43
C SER A 219 33.14 -6.56 7.83
N HIS A 220 32.00 -7.01 8.37
CA HIS A 220 31.88 -7.60 9.70
C HIS A 220 31.06 -8.90 9.61
N PRO A 221 31.68 -10.04 9.27
CA PRO A 221 30.98 -11.30 9.05
C PRO A 221 30.25 -11.78 10.31
N GLU A 222 30.89 -11.76 11.48
CA GLU A 222 30.26 -12.24 12.72
C GLU A 222 29.07 -11.37 13.13
N LEU A 223 29.14 -10.05 12.88
CA LEU A 223 28.04 -9.14 13.16
C LEU A 223 26.84 -9.42 12.26
N LEU A 224 27.07 -9.64 10.96
CA LEU A 224 26.01 -9.97 10.02
C LEU A 224 25.33 -11.30 10.40
N ASP A 225 26.12 -12.32 10.76
CA ASP A 225 25.61 -13.61 11.19
C ASP A 225 24.78 -13.47 12.49
N TRP A 226 25.28 -12.71 13.47
CA TRP A 226 24.56 -12.47 14.71
C TRP A 226 23.25 -11.71 14.51
N LEU A 227 23.24 -10.65 13.69
CA LEU A 227 22.03 -9.90 13.37
C LEU A 227 21.01 -10.77 12.63
N THR A 228 21.48 -11.62 11.73
CA THR A 228 20.63 -12.57 10.98
C THR A 228 19.94 -13.55 11.92
N LEU A 229 20.70 -14.21 12.80
CA LEU A 229 20.14 -15.15 13.77
C LEU A 229 19.12 -14.46 14.68
N LYS A 230 19.44 -13.26 15.18
CA LYS A 230 18.51 -12.49 16.01
C LYS A 230 17.24 -12.08 15.26
N PHE A 231 17.35 -11.71 13.99
CA PHE A 231 16.20 -11.35 13.16
C PHE A 231 15.24 -12.54 12.99
N ILE A 232 15.77 -13.73 12.74
CA ILE A 232 15.00 -14.98 12.64
C ILE A 232 14.33 -15.30 13.99
N GLU A 233 15.11 -15.34 15.09
CA GLU A 233 14.60 -15.62 16.45
C GLU A 233 13.49 -14.67 16.89
N GLU A 234 13.52 -13.42 16.43
CA GLU A 234 12.54 -12.40 16.77
C GLU A 234 11.27 -12.42 15.91
N GLY A 235 11.13 -13.42 15.05
CA GLY A 235 9.99 -13.63 14.17
C GLY A 235 10.01 -12.70 12.96
N TRP A 236 11.18 -12.46 12.38
CA TRP A 236 11.35 -11.65 11.15
C TRP A 236 10.80 -10.22 11.28
N SER A 237 10.84 -9.66 12.50
CA SER A 237 10.26 -8.35 12.79
C SER A 237 11.19 -7.21 12.38
N THR A 238 10.89 -6.56 11.26
CA THR A 238 11.63 -5.37 10.79
C THR A 238 11.71 -4.28 11.86
N LYS A 239 10.63 -4.07 12.62
CA LYS A 239 10.57 -3.06 13.70
C LYS A 239 11.57 -3.35 14.80
N LYS A 240 11.70 -4.61 15.23
CA LYS A 240 12.68 -4.99 16.27
C LYS A 240 14.11 -4.88 15.76
N LEU A 241 14.36 -5.29 14.51
CA LEU A 241 15.67 -5.11 13.86
C LEU A 241 16.07 -3.64 13.79
N ILE A 242 15.21 -2.76 13.27
CA ILE A 242 15.48 -1.31 13.21
C ILE A 242 15.73 -0.76 14.62
N ARG A 243 14.89 -1.11 15.60
CA ARG A 243 15.08 -0.69 17.01
C ARG A 243 16.47 -1.09 17.52
N ARG A 244 16.93 -2.30 17.24
CA ARG A 244 18.26 -2.80 17.63
C ARG A 244 19.37 -1.99 16.98
N LEU A 245 19.25 -1.66 15.70
CA LEU A 245 20.24 -0.87 14.98
C LEU A 245 20.31 0.57 15.52
N VAL A 246 19.17 1.26 15.70
CA VAL A 246 19.16 2.66 16.16
C VAL A 246 19.55 2.82 17.64
N LEU A 247 19.40 1.77 18.45
CA LEU A 247 19.87 1.75 19.84
C LEU A 247 21.33 1.28 19.98
N SER A 248 22.02 0.96 18.89
CA SER A 248 23.41 0.53 18.92
C SER A 248 24.38 1.69 19.21
N GLN A 249 25.58 1.37 19.68
CA GLN A 249 26.65 2.36 19.78
C GLN A 249 27.07 2.89 18.40
N ALA A 250 27.04 2.05 17.37
CA ALA A 250 27.36 2.44 15.99
C ALA A 250 26.44 3.55 15.48
N PHE A 251 25.14 3.49 15.78
CA PHE A 251 24.19 4.55 15.40
C PHE A 251 24.40 5.85 16.20
N ARG A 252 24.90 5.75 17.43
CA ARG A 252 25.16 6.91 18.31
C ARG A 252 26.56 7.52 18.13
N GLN A 253 27.35 7.07 17.16
CA GLN A 253 28.66 7.66 16.90
C GLN A 253 28.53 9.12 16.46
N SER A 254 29.54 9.93 16.77
CA SER A 254 29.64 11.29 16.24
C SER A 254 29.87 11.25 14.72
N GLY A 255 29.43 12.31 14.03
CA GLY A 255 29.80 12.55 12.64
C GLY A 255 31.18 13.19 12.48
N GLU A 256 31.87 13.49 13.58
CA GLU A 256 33.23 14.05 13.57
C GLU A 256 34.24 13.03 13.04
N LEU A 257 35.02 13.46 12.05
CA LEU A 257 36.00 12.62 11.35
C LEU A 257 37.42 12.98 11.80
N SER A 258 38.17 12.01 12.34
CA SER A 258 39.60 12.17 12.61
C SER A 258 40.42 12.03 11.32
N SER A 259 41.49 12.82 11.20
CA SER A 259 42.43 12.78 10.07
C SER A 259 43.08 11.41 9.89
N GLU A 260 43.41 10.75 11.00
CA GLU A 260 44.05 9.45 11.04
C GLU A 260 43.09 8.38 10.53
N ALA A 261 41.84 8.40 11.02
CA ALA A 261 40.82 7.43 10.63
C ALA A 261 40.49 7.54 9.13
N LYS A 262 40.40 8.76 8.59
CA LYS A 262 40.19 9.00 7.16
C LYS A 262 41.30 8.42 6.27
N THR A 263 42.54 8.39 6.78
CA THR A 263 43.68 7.86 6.04
C THR A 263 43.68 6.33 6.01
N ILE A 264 43.24 5.70 7.10
CA ILE A 264 43.22 4.23 7.25
C ILE A 264 41.99 3.62 6.55
N ASP A 265 40.82 4.22 6.70
CA ASP A 265 39.54 3.71 6.20
C ASP A 265 38.71 4.86 5.60
N PRO A 266 39.07 5.35 4.40
CA PRO A 266 38.39 6.49 3.77
C PRO A 266 36.91 6.22 3.49
N ASP A 267 36.53 4.96 3.25
CA ASP A 267 35.17 4.55 2.90
C ASP A 267 34.29 4.26 4.13
N ASN A 268 34.83 4.46 5.34
CA ASN A 268 34.15 4.19 6.61
C ASN A 268 33.61 2.75 6.71
N ARG A 269 34.33 1.78 6.14
CA ARG A 269 33.95 0.36 6.12
C ARG A 269 33.94 -0.25 7.53
N LEU A 270 34.80 0.26 8.42
CA LEU A 270 34.89 -0.15 9.83
C LEU A 270 33.94 0.61 10.76
N ARG A 271 33.15 1.57 10.25
CA ARG A 271 32.18 2.35 11.03
C ARG A 271 32.83 3.04 12.22
N HIS A 272 33.79 3.90 11.93
CA HIS A 272 34.49 4.70 12.93
C HIS A 272 33.82 6.07 13.16
N HIS A 273 32.87 6.47 12.32
CA HIS A 273 32.01 7.64 12.51
C HIS A 273 30.62 7.41 11.88
N TYR A 274 29.63 8.22 12.25
CA TYR A 274 28.33 8.20 11.58
C TYR A 274 28.37 9.04 10.29
N SER A 275 28.11 8.40 9.14
CA SER A 275 28.16 9.08 7.84
C SER A 275 27.07 10.14 7.71
N THR A 276 27.42 11.30 7.15
CA THR A 276 26.43 12.34 6.84
C THR A 276 25.50 11.84 5.73
N ARG A 277 24.19 11.98 5.93
CA ARG A 277 23.17 11.57 4.95
C ARG A 277 22.33 12.76 4.51
N ARG A 278 21.86 12.70 3.28
CA ARG A 278 20.84 13.63 2.78
C ARG A 278 19.54 13.36 3.54
N LEU A 279 18.85 14.43 3.95
CA LEU A 279 17.51 14.34 4.50
C LEU A 279 16.49 14.37 3.36
N GLU A 280 15.49 13.50 3.45
CA GLU A 280 14.34 13.51 2.54
C GLU A 280 13.40 14.67 2.88
N ALA A 281 12.58 15.08 1.91
CA ALA A 281 11.70 16.24 2.04
C ALA A 281 10.72 16.10 3.21
N GLU A 282 10.22 14.88 3.45
CA GLU A 282 9.32 14.51 4.53
C GLU A 282 9.98 14.73 5.89
N SER A 283 11.25 14.34 6.04
CA SER A 283 11.99 14.55 7.28
C SER A 283 12.17 16.04 7.60
N ILE A 284 12.37 16.88 6.58
CA ILE A 284 12.48 18.34 6.74
C ILE A 284 11.11 18.91 7.15
N ARG A 285 10.04 18.53 6.46
CA ARG A 285 8.67 18.96 6.77
C ARG A 285 8.27 18.58 8.19
N ASP A 286 8.47 17.32 8.58
CA ASP A 286 8.15 16.83 9.91
C ASP A 286 8.93 17.57 10.99
N SER A 287 10.19 17.91 10.73
CA SER A 287 10.99 18.72 11.63
C SER A 287 10.41 20.13 11.80
N MET A 288 9.94 20.75 10.71
CA MET A 288 9.28 22.07 10.76
C MET A 288 7.96 22.00 11.55
N LEU A 289 7.14 20.97 11.31
CA LEU A 289 5.88 20.74 12.03
C LEU A 289 6.11 20.47 13.52
N LEU A 290 7.15 19.72 13.84
CA LEU A 290 7.53 19.43 15.23
C LEU A 290 7.95 20.72 15.96
N ILE A 291 8.80 21.54 15.32
CA ILE A 291 9.31 22.78 15.90
C ILE A 291 8.20 23.83 16.03
N SER A 292 7.25 23.88 15.08
CA SER A 292 6.10 24.78 15.14
C SER A 292 5.00 24.32 16.11
N GLY A 293 5.09 23.10 16.65
CA GLY A 293 4.08 22.50 17.52
C GLY A 293 2.80 22.07 16.78
N GLN A 294 2.86 21.94 15.45
CA GLN A 294 1.72 21.57 14.60
C GLN A 294 1.76 20.10 14.16
N LEU A 295 2.78 19.34 14.57
CA LEU A 295 2.85 17.91 14.27
C LEU A 295 1.71 17.17 14.99
N ASP A 296 0.81 16.56 14.21
CA ASP A 296 -0.16 15.60 14.72
C ASP A 296 0.47 14.19 14.76
N PRO A 297 0.71 13.60 15.95
CA PRO A 297 1.30 12.27 16.08
C PRO A 297 0.28 11.12 15.90
N THR A 298 -0.98 11.43 15.58
CA THR A 298 -2.03 10.42 15.44
C THR A 298 -1.73 9.49 14.27
N LEU A 299 -1.59 8.19 14.57
CA LEU A 299 -1.34 7.17 13.56
C LEU A 299 -2.59 6.90 12.71
N TYR A 300 -2.39 6.55 11.44
CA TYR A 300 -3.44 6.17 10.49
C TYR A 300 -4.37 7.31 10.06
N GLY A 301 -3.87 8.54 10.05
CA GLY A 301 -4.56 9.68 9.44
C GLY A 301 -4.71 9.55 7.91
N PRO A 302 -5.48 10.45 7.27
CA PRO A 302 -5.61 10.48 5.82
C PRO A 302 -4.23 10.60 5.14
N PRO A 303 -4.03 9.96 3.97
CA PRO A 303 -2.77 10.05 3.23
C PRO A 303 -2.47 11.50 2.86
N ILE A 304 -1.18 11.83 2.83
CA ILE A 304 -0.66 13.17 2.53
C ILE A 304 -0.16 13.21 1.09
#